data_AF-A0A9W8PIZ2-F1
#
_entry.id   AF-A0A9W8PIZ2-F1
#
_cell.length_a   1.000
_cell.length_b   1.000
_cell.length_c   1.000
_cell.angle_alpha   90.00
_cell.angle_beta   90.00
_cell.angle_gamma   90.00
#
_symmetry.space_group_name_H-M   'P 1'
#
loop_
_entity.id
_entity.type
_entity.pdbx_description
1 polymer ?
#
loop_
_entity_poly.entity_id
_entity_poly.type
_entity_poly.pdbx_seq_one_letter_code
_entity_poly.pdbx_strand_id
1 'polypeptide(L)'
;MDPDDLVEHTKKLHDVARNAYKKRVAFHSIASDRHQKVLDRAIRNALSTELAKSTYAQVIDGLPIADVAFDRRLTGIGGDHPIDDHETLCPEALELAEKYYQEWEPAKLKFNPDIAVLLFKADHRLDEGDIDAVTDWRLPLVGDMLDIPPGPTLFTHHGYQDDDIYPEGVVDMVGYWAEDRILGGVAVFERRPADLNEIPNIYFHSCRKSQTIRVYQLRDEQQQALFFSSSGRRDLITLATSNTIR
;
A
#
# COMPACT_ATOMS: atom_id res chain seq x y z
N MET A 1 17.86 3.06 25.06
CA MET A 1 18.55 2.09 24.20
C MET A 1 19.79 2.79 23.70
N ASP A 2 20.95 2.16 23.81
CA ASP A 2 22.20 2.72 23.31
C ASP A 2 22.11 2.85 21.77
N PRO A 3 22.71 3.87 21.12
CA PRO A 3 22.68 3.96 19.65
C PRO A 3 23.26 2.72 18.96
N ASP A 4 24.27 2.10 19.55
CA ASP A 4 24.86 0.86 19.04
C ASP A 4 23.89 -0.33 19.14
N ASP A 5 23.14 -0.44 20.25
CA ASP A 5 22.07 -1.44 20.42
C ASP A 5 20.98 -1.27 19.35
N LEU A 6 20.65 -0.02 19.00
CA LEU A 6 19.63 0.29 17.99
C LEU A 6 20.10 -0.19 16.61
N VAL A 7 21.34 0.12 16.22
CA VAL A 7 21.92 -0.32 14.94
C VAL A 7 21.95 -1.84 14.85
N GLU A 8 22.35 -2.53 15.92
CA GLU A 8 22.33 -3.99 15.96
C GLU A 8 20.89 -4.54 15.84
N HIS A 9 19.93 -3.90 16.51
CA HIS A 9 18.53 -4.31 16.46
C HIS A 9 17.91 -4.13 15.06
N THR A 10 18.12 -2.98 14.43
CA THR A 10 17.69 -2.70 13.04
C THR A 10 18.26 -3.75 12.09
N LYS A 11 19.56 -4.04 12.19
CA LYS A 11 20.20 -5.07 11.34
C LYS A 11 19.56 -6.44 11.53
N LYS A 12 19.29 -6.83 12.79
CA LYS A 12 18.63 -8.10 13.11
C LYS A 12 17.21 -8.17 12.54
N LEU A 13 16.43 -7.10 12.66
CA LEU A 13 15.08 -7.02 12.11
C LEU A 13 15.10 -7.11 10.58
N HIS A 14 16.01 -6.40 9.93
CA HIS A 14 16.21 -6.46 8.48
C HIS A 14 16.55 -7.87 8.01
N ASP A 15 17.46 -8.57 8.70
CA ASP A 15 17.82 -9.94 8.35
C ASP A 15 16.65 -10.91 8.54
N VAL A 16 15.82 -10.71 9.58
CA VAL A 16 14.59 -11.49 9.78
C VAL A 16 13.60 -11.23 8.64
N ALA A 17 13.37 -9.96 8.29
CA ALA A 17 12.47 -9.56 7.22
C ALA A 17 12.93 -10.12 5.86
N ARG A 18 14.22 -9.98 5.54
CA ARG A 18 14.85 -10.53 4.33
C ARG A 18 14.75 -12.05 4.26
N ASN A 19 14.94 -12.75 5.39
CA ASN A 19 14.80 -14.20 5.45
C ASN A 19 13.35 -14.64 5.25
N ALA A 20 12.38 -13.92 5.83
CA ALA A 20 10.96 -14.18 5.60
C ALA A 20 10.59 -13.93 4.12
N TYR A 21 11.09 -12.84 3.54
CA TYR A 21 10.90 -12.48 2.14
C TYR A 21 11.39 -13.58 1.20
N LYS A 22 12.61 -14.09 1.42
CA LYS A 22 13.20 -15.19 0.62
C LYS A 22 12.43 -16.51 0.72
N LYS A 23 11.65 -16.71 1.78
CA LYS A 23 10.81 -17.91 1.99
C LYS A 23 9.43 -17.79 1.37
N ARG A 24 9.05 -16.63 0.81
CA ARG A 24 7.78 -16.46 0.12
C ARG A 24 7.70 -17.39 -1.08
N VAL A 25 6.55 -18.03 -1.24
CA VAL A 25 6.28 -18.90 -2.37
C VAL A 25 5.57 -18.13 -3.48
N ALA A 26 5.85 -18.47 -4.73
CA ALA A 26 5.24 -17.82 -5.88
C ALA A 26 3.78 -18.22 -6.03
N PHE A 27 2.95 -17.37 -6.63
CA PHE A 27 1.52 -17.65 -6.85
C PHE A 27 1.28 -18.99 -7.58
N HIS A 28 2.16 -19.34 -8.53
CA HIS A 28 2.08 -20.59 -9.28
C HIS A 28 2.35 -21.85 -8.42
N SER A 29 2.83 -21.72 -7.18
CA SER A 29 3.07 -22.86 -6.28
C SER A 29 1.82 -23.31 -5.52
N ILE A 30 0.69 -22.62 -5.67
CA ILE A 30 -0.59 -23.03 -5.09
C ILE A 30 -1.02 -24.35 -5.75
N ALA A 31 -0.97 -25.45 -5.00
CA ALA A 31 -1.20 -26.80 -5.55
C ALA A 31 -2.65 -27.05 -6.01
N SER A 32 -3.62 -26.35 -5.42
CA SER A 32 -5.03 -26.47 -5.79
C SER A 32 -5.36 -25.57 -6.98
N ASP A 33 -5.61 -26.16 -8.15
CA ASP A 33 -6.04 -25.46 -9.36
C ASP A 33 -7.30 -24.59 -9.11
N ARG A 34 -8.25 -25.11 -8.32
CA ARG A 34 -9.44 -24.36 -7.91
C ARG A 34 -9.08 -23.11 -7.10
N HIS A 35 -8.24 -23.25 -6.07
CA HIS A 35 -7.87 -22.12 -5.22
C HIS A 35 -7.03 -21.10 -5.99
N GLN A 36 -6.14 -21.56 -6.85
CA GLN A 36 -5.36 -20.70 -7.73
C GLN A 36 -6.27 -19.88 -8.65
N LYS A 37 -7.24 -20.50 -9.32
CA LYS A 37 -8.20 -19.79 -10.20
C LYS A 37 -9.08 -18.78 -9.45
N VAL A 38 -9.55 -19.15 -8.26
CA VAL A 38 -10.37 -18.24 -7.44
C VAL A 38 -9.55 -17.04 -6.98
N LEU A 39 -8.32 -17.26 -6.52
CA LEU A 39 -7.45 -16.18 -6.07
C LEU A 39 -7.00 -15.29 -7.24
N ASP A 40 -6.66 -15.87 -8.39
CA ASP A 40 -6.36 -15.15 -9.64
C ASP A 40 -7.50 -14.18 -9.98
N ARG A 41 -8.72 -14.71 -10.04
CA ARG A 41 -9.91 -13.92 -10.35
C ARG A 41 -10.15 -12.81 -9.33
N ALA A 42 -9.99 -13.10 -8.03
CA ALA A 42 -10.18 -12.11 -6.97
C ALA A 42 -9.18 -10.95 -7.11
N ILE A 43 -7.90 -11.25 -7.36
CA ILE A 43 -6.88 -10.22 -7.54
C ILE A 43 -7.15 -9.42 -8.82
N ARG A 44 -7.47 -10.06 -9.94
CA ARG A 44 -7.85 -9.36 -11.18
C ARG A 44 -9.02 -8.42 -10.96
N ASN A 45 -10.05 -8.88 -10.25
CA ASN A 45 -11.21 -8.05 -9.94
C ASN A 45 -10.82 -6.81 -9.11
N ALA A 46 -10.02 -6.98 -8.05
CA ALA A 46 -9.55 -5.88 -7.22
C ALA A 46 -8.70 -4.87 -8.02
N LEU A 47 -7.76 -5.37 -8.82
CA LEU A 47 -6.86 -4.53 -9.63
C LEU A 47 -7.54 -3.88 -10.83
N SER A 48 -8.69 -4.41 -11.28
CA SER A 48 -9.48 -3.83 -12.38
C SER A 48 -10.26 -2.56 -12.01
N THR A 49 -10.28 -2.20 -10.73
CA THR A 49 -11.02 -1.06 -10.24
C THR A 49 -10.35 0.26 -10.63
N GLU A 50 -11.15 1.30 -10.87
CA GLU A 50 -10.64 2.65 -11.13
C GLU A 50 -9.77 3.17 -9.98
N LEU A 51 -10.09 2.76 -8.74
CA LEU A 51 -9.27 3.09 -7.56
C LEU A 51 -7.88 2.47 -7.65
N ALA A 52 -7.76 1.21 -8.07
CA ALA A 52 -6.45 0.57 -8.27
C ALA A 52 -5.66 1.22 -9.41
N LYS A 53 -6.30 1.50 -10.53
CA LYS A 53 -5.67 2.20 -11.66
C LYS A 53 -5.16 3.59 -11.26
N SER A 54 -6.00 4.39 -10.59
CA SER A 54 -5.62 5.71 -10.08
C SER A 54 -4.51 5.64 -9.03
N THR A 55 -4.49 4.60 -8.20
CA THR A 55 -3.41 4.38 -7.22
C THR A 55 -2.09 4.09 -7.92
N TYR A 56 -2.07 3.23 -8.94
CA TYR A 56 -0.86 2.96 -9.72
C TYR A 56 -0.41 4.16 -10.54
N ALA A 57 -1.35 4.91 -11.11
CA ALA A 57 -1.04 6.14 -11.81
C ALA A 57 -0.35 7.14 -10.88
N GLN A 58 -0.83 7.34 -9.63
CA GLN A 58 -0.13 8.16 -8.63
C GLN A 58 1.30 7.69 -8.37
N VAL A 59 1.54 6.38 -8.22
CA VAL A 59 2.91 5.86 -8.05
C VAL A 59 3.81 6.17 -9.25
N ILE A 60 3.27 6.04 -10.47
CA ILE A 60 3.98 6.31 -11.72
C ILE A 60 4.27 7.81 -11.89
N ASP A 61 3.28 8.63 -11.57
CA ASP A 61 3.32 10.09 -11.59
C ASP A 61 4.39 10.62 -10.63
N GLY A 62 4.55 9.94 -9.49
CA GLY A 62 5.58 10.19 -8.49
C GLY A 62 5.04 10.91 -7.26
N LEU A 63 3.82 11.47 -7.34
CA LEU A 63 3.14 12.14 -6.24
C LEU A 63 1.70 11.62 -6.06
N PRO A 64 1.19 11.52 -4.82
CA PRO A 64 -0.24 11.36 -4.62
C PRO A 64 -0.96 12.67 -4.99
N ILE A 65 -2.22 12.60 -5.42
CA ILE A 65 -3.03 13.82 -5.53
C ILE A 65 -3.32 14.39 -4.13
N ALA A 66 -3.53 15.70 -4.02
CA ALA A 66 -3.75 16.44 -2.77
C ALA A 66 -4.74 15.72 -1.85
N ASP A 67 -5.94 15.43 -2.35
CA ASP A 67 -7.00 14.73 -1.60
C ASP A 67 -6.53 13.39 -1.01
N VAL A 68 -5.70 12.64 -1.73
CA VAL A 68 -5.16 11.36 -1.27
C VAL A 68 -4.02 11.56 -0.28
N ALA A 69 -3.19 12.57 -0.49
CA ALA A 69 -2.12 12.95 0.44
C ALA A 69 -2.68 13.34 1.82
N PHE A 70 -3.84 14.02 1.84
CA PHE A 70 -4.54 14.42 3.07
C PHE A 70 -5.52 13.39 3.63
N ASP A 71 -5.90 12.35 2.87
CA ASP A 71 -6.73 11.21 3.33
C ASP A 71 -5.93 10.22 4.20
N ARG A 72 -5.28 10.73 5.24
CA ARG A 72 -4.55 9.92 6.21
C ARG A 72 -4.62 10.52 7.61
N ARG A 73 -4.58 9.64 8.62
CA ARG A 73 -4.74 10.01 10.03
C ARG A 73 -3.60 10.86 10.58
N LEU A 74 -2.38 10.59 10.13
CA LEU A 74 -1.16 11.32 10.52
C LEU A 74 -0.46 11.73 9.23
N THR A 75 -0.86 12.87 8.65
CA THR A 75 -0.40 13.32 7.33
C THR A 75 1.10 13.53 7.28
N GLY A 76 1.68 14.11 8.34
CA GLY A 76 3.06 14.63 8.27
C GLY A 76 3.21 15.79 7.27
N ILE A 77 2.08 16.24 6.70
CA ILE A 77 1.92 17.33 5.74
C ILE A 77 1.12 18.41 6.45
N GLY A 78 1.58 19.65 6.41
CA GLY A 78 0.92 20.81 7.01
C GLY A 78 1.43 22.10 6.38
N GLY A 79 0.92 23.26 6.82
CA GLY A 79 1.30 24.55 6.23
C GLY A 79 0.83 24.69 4.76
N ASP A 80 1.47 25.61 4.03
CA ASP A 80 1.29 25.80 2.58
C ASP A 80 2.19 24.79 1.83
N HIS A 81 1.77 23.53 1.80
CA HIS A 81 2.58 22.46 1.23
C HIS A 81 2.35 22.41 -0.29
N PRO A 82 3.37 22.31 -1.15
CA PRO A 82 3.19 22.24 -2.61
C PRO A 82 2.28 21.11 -3.13
N ILE A 83 1.93 20.15 -2.28
CA ILE A 83 1.02 19.06 -2.61
C ILE A 83 -0.43 19.55 -2.71
N ASP A 84 -0.73 20.71 -2.10
CA ASP A 84 -2.05 21.37 -2.13
C ASP A 84 -2.48 21.66 -3.58
N ASP A 85 -1.51 21.96 -4.45
CA ASP A 85 -1.76 22.29 -5.86
C ASP A 85 -1.80 21.05 -6.77
N HIS A 86 -1.46 19.85 -6.26
CA HIS A 86 -1.43 18.62 -7.04
C HIS A 86 -2.82 17.95 -7.11
N GLU A 87 -3.76 18.57 -7.82
CA GLU A 87 -5.16 18.14 -7.87
C GLU A 87 -5.43 16.99 -8.88
N THR A 88 -4.61 16.87 -9.92
CA THR A 88 -4.85 15.96 -11.05
C THR A 88 -3.57 15.26 -11.50
N LEU A 89 -3.70 14.00 -11.91
CA LEU A 89 -2.57 13.22 -12.43
C LEU A 89 -2.22 13.60 -13.87
N CYS A 90 -0.94 13.44 -14.19
CA CYS A 90 -0.45 13.49 -15.56
C CYS A 90 -1.18 12.47 -16.45
N PRO A 91 -1.71 12.86 -17.63
CA PRO A 91 -2.35 11.94 -18.57
C PRO A 91 -1.48 10.74 -18.94
N GLU A 92 -0.18 10.95 -19.11
CA GLU A 92 0.82 9.92 -19.43
C GLU A 92 0.93 8.88 -18.30
N ALA A 93 0.83 9.30 -17.04
CA ALA A 93 0.83 8.38 -15.89
C ALA A 93 -0.42 7.49 -15.88
N LEU A 94 -1.58 8.06 -16.25
CA LEU A 94 -2.83 7.30 -16.40
C LEU A 94 -2.75 6.28 -17.55
N GLU A 95 -2.24 6.69 -18.72
CA GLU A 95 -2.06 5.80 -19.86
C GLU A 95 -1.09 4.67 -19.55
N LEU A 96 0.02 4.97 -18.86
CA LEU A 96 1.02 3.99 -18.48
C LEU A 96 0.46 3.02 -17.43
N ALA A 97 -0.30 3.51 -16.44
CA ALA A 97 -1.00 2.66 -15.48
C ALA A 97 -1.97 1.69 -16.15
N GLU A 98 -2.75 2.17 -17.12
CA GLU A 98 -3.66 1.32 -17.90
C GLU A 98 -2.88 0.26 -18.70
N LYS A 99 -1.77 0.65 -19.35
CA LYS A 99 -0.91 -0.28 -20.07
C LYS A 99 -0.37 -1.38 -19.16
N TYR A 100 0.18 -1.02 -18.00
CA TYR A 100 0.69 -1.98 -17.02
C TYR A 100 -0.39 -2.93 -16.52
N TYR A 101 -1.61 -2.43 -16.35
CA TYR A 101 -2.76 -3.26 -15.99
C TYR A 101 -3.12 -4.26 -17.10
N GLN A 102 -3.16 -3.84 -18.37
CA GLN A 102 -3.44 -4.74 -19.50
C GLN A 102 -2.39 -5.83 -19.67
N GLU A 103 -1.13 -5.52 -19.38
CA GLU A 103 -0.01 -6.47 -19.39
C GLU A 103 0.12 -7.28 -18.09
N TRP A 104 -0.81 -7.10 -17.14
CA TRP A 104 -0.70 -7.72 -15.83
C TRP A 104 -1.02 -9.22 -15.86
N GLU A 105 -0.12 -10.00 -15.25
CA GLU A 105 -0.25 -11.44 -15.10
C GLU A 105 -0.06 -11.86 -13.63
N PRO A 106 -0.89 -12.77 -13.11
CA PRO A 106 -0.78 -13.29 -11.75
C PRO A 106 0.53 -14.01 -11.48
N ALA A 107 1.19 -14.53 -12.51
CA ALA A 107 2.51 -15.13 -12.39
C ALA A 107 3.58 -14.12 -11.93
N LYS A 108 3.33 -12.81 -12.10
CA LYS A 108 4.16 -11.74 -11.55
C LYS A 108 3.99 -11.56 -10.04
N LEU A 109 2.93 -12.12 -9.43
CA LEU A 109 2.81 -12.19 -7.97
C LEU A 109 3.74 -13.28 -7.43
N LYS A 110 4.82 -12.85 -6.77
CA LYS A 110 5.17 -13.48 -5.51
C LYS A 110 4.24 -12.86 -4.45
N PHE A 111 3.98 -13.50 -3.30
CA PHE A 111 3.21 -12.84 -2.23
C PHE A 111 4.01 -11.68 -1.61
N ASN A 112 4.20 -10.65 -2.42
CA ASN A 112 5.02 -9.47 -2.31
C ASN A 112 4.27 -8.36 -3.08
N PRO A 113 4.22 -7.10 -2.60
CA PRO A 113 3.60 -5.98 -3.31
C PRO A 113 4.36 -5.57 -4.59
N ASP A 114 4.65 -6.53 -5.47
CA ASP A 114 5.61 -6.42 -6.58
C ASP A 114 5.23 -5.34 -7.61
N ILE A 115 3.96 -5.00 -7.83
CA ILE A 115 3.61 -4.02 -8.87
C ILE A 115 3.98 -2.60 -8.45
N ALA A 116 3.53 -2.14 -7.28
CA ALA A 116 3.91 -0.84 -6.75
C ALA A 116 5.44 -0.78 -6.58
N VAL A 117 6.04 -1.90 -6.16
CA VAL A 117 7.49 -2.05 -6.03
C VAL A 117 8.21 -1.89 -7.37
N LEU A 118 7.73 -2.55 -8.43
CA LEU A 118 8.31 -2.50 -9.77
C LEU A 118 8.10 -1.13 -10.43
N LEU A 119 6.93 -0.51 -10.24
CA LEU A 119 6.61 0.81 -10.79
C LEU A 119 7.46 1.90 -10.14
N PHE A 120 7.60 1.88 -8.82
CA PHE A 120 8.45 2.82 -8.11
C PHE A 120 9.93 2.64 -8.48
N LYS A 121 10.42 1.40 -8.59
CA LYS A 121 11.79 1.11 -9.06
C LYS A 121 12.04 1.53 -10.51
N ALA A 122 10.99 1.66 -11.32
CA ALA A 122 11.13 2.12 -12.70
C ALA A 122 11.36 3.64 -12.80
N ASP A 123 11.15 4.37 -11.70
CA ASP A 123 11.53 5.78 -11.52
C ASP A 123 11.09 6.69 -12.68
N HIS A 124 9.84 6.53 -13.14
CA HIS A 124 9.33 7.25 -14.30
C HIS A 124 9.15 8.75 -14.05
N ARG A 125 8.77 9.16 -12.82
CA ARG A 125 8.66 10.56 -12.34
C ARG A 125 8.10 11.52 -13.39
N LEU A 126 6.88 11.23 -13.86
CA LEU A 126 6.29 11.87 -15.04
C LEU A 126 5.63 13.24 -14.76
N ASP A 127 5.48 13.65 -13.49
CA ASP A 127 4.95 14.97 -13.16
C ASP A 127 5.81 16.11 -13.75
N GLU A 128 5.15 17.13 -14.33
CA GLU A 128 5.83 18.30 -14.91
C GLU A 128 6.32 19.30 -13.85
N GLY A 129 5.90 19.13 -12.59
CA GLY A 129 6.27 19.93 -11.44
C GLY A 129 7.60 19.52 -10.78
N ASP A 130 7.98 20.28 -9.76
CA ASP A 130 9.21 20.01 -8.99
C ASP A 130 8.92 18.98 -7.88
N ILE A 131 8.97 17.70 -8.25
CA ILE A 131 8.75 16.58 -7.31
C ILE A 131 9.68 16.68 -6.09
N ASP A 132 10.94 17.09 -6.27
CA ASP A 132 11.90 17.21 -5.16
C ASP A 132 11.47 18.34 -4.20
N ALA A 133 10.96 19.46 -4.71
CA ALA A 133 10.40 20.53 -3.87
C ALA A 133 9.18 20.06 -3.04
N VAL A 134 8.45 19.05 -3.51
CA VAL A 134 7.32 18.46 -2.78
C VAL A 134 7.79 17.41 -1.77
N THR A 135 8.70 16.51 -2.14
CA THR A 135 9.15 15.43 -1.26
C THR A 135 10.12 15.92 -0.19
N ASP A 136 11.00 16.87 -0.52
CA ASP A 136 11.98 17.44 0.41
C ASP A 136 11.42 18.63 1.20
N TRP A 137 10.12 18.89 1.06
CA TRP A 137 9.48 20.01 1.73
C TRP A 137 9.61 19.91 3.25
N ARG A 138 9.97 21.03 3.87
CA ARG A 138 10.11 21.15 5.32
C ARG A 138 9.10 22.14 5.85
N LEU A 139 8.37 21.73 6.89
CA LEU A 139 7.49 22.62 7.63
C LEU A 139 8.31 23.79 8.18
N PRO A 140 8.00 25.05 7.81
CA PRO A 140 8.67 26.20 8.39
C PRO A 140 8.52 26.16 9.91
N LEU A 141 9.65 26.07 10.63
CA LEU A 141 9.66 25.92 12.08
C LEU A 141 9.00 27.15 12.73
N VAL A 142 7.91 26.94 13.45
CA VAL A 142 7.27 27.97 14.29
C VAL A 142 7.54 27.63 15.75
N GLY A 143 8.40 28.40 16.41
CA GLY A 143 8.74 28.22 17.84
C GLY A 143 9.58 26.97 18.12
N ASP A 144 9.33 26.29 19.24
CA ASP A 144 10.07 25.10 19.71
C ASP A 144 9.59 23.78 19.07
N MET A 145 9.01 23.83 17.87
CA MET A 145 8.61 22.61 17.15
C MET A 145 9.84 21.78 16.77
N LEU A 146 9.75 20.45 16.96
CA LEU A 146 10.76 19.50 16.51
C LEU A 146 10.93 19.60 14.99
N ASP A 147 12.18 19.77 14.53
CA ASP A 147 12.55 19.66 13.12
C ASP A 147 12.48 18.19 12.70
N ILE A 148 11.35 17.82 12.11
CA ILE A 148 11.11 16.47 11.59
C ILE A 148 11.51 16.50 10.10
N PRO A 149 12.56 15.78 9.70
CA PRO A 149 12.95 15.73 8.30
C PRO A 149 11.84 15.10 7.45
N PRO A 150 11.71 15.50 6.18
CA PRO A 150 10.77 14.86 5.27
C PRO A 150 11.06 13.36 5.17
N GLY A 151 9.99 12.58 5.10
CA GLY A 151 10.10 11.14 4.86
C GLY A 151 10.60 10.85 3.44
N PRO A 152 11.06 9.63 3.16
CA PRO A 152 11.64 9.28 1.85
C PRO A 152 10.63 9.30 0.69
N THR A 153 9.33 9.41 0.97
CA THR A 153 8.25 9.51 -0.02
C THR A 153 6.97 10.01 0.66
N LEU A 154 6.00 10.51 -0.11
CA LEU A 154 4.64 10.80 0.37
C LEU A 154 3.71 9.57 0.38
N PHE A 155 4.08 8.50 -0.32
CA PHE A 155 3.36 7.23 -0.36
C PHE A 155 3.61 6.39 0.89
N THR A 156 3.11 6.86 2.04
CA THR A 156 3.37 6.20 3.33
C THR A 156 2.10 5.79 4.05
N HIS A 157 2.17 4.66 4.74
CA HIS A 157 1.21 4.26 5.75
C HIS A 157 1.81 4.53 7.14
N HIS A 158 1.10 5.21 8.03
CA HIS A 158 1.64 5.66 9.33
C HIS A 158 2.19 4.55 10.24
N GLY A 159 1.73 3.31 10.07
CA GLY A 159 2.23 2.13 10.78
C GLY A 159 3.33 1.33 10.08
N TYR A 160 3.77 1.74 8.87
CA TYR A 160 4.76 1.02 8.07
C TYR A 160 5.75 2.02 7.41
N GLN A 161 6.53 2.71 8.24
CA GLN A 161 7.47 3.76 7.81
C GLN A 161 8.95 3.38 7.97
N ASP A 162 9.23 2.18 8.47
CA ASP A 162 10.60 1.74 8.80
C ASP A 162 11.28 1.13 7.56
N ASP A 163 11.66 1.95 6.58
CA ASP A 163 12.32 1.46 5.36
C ASP A 163 13.65 0.75 5.63
N ASP A 164 14.35 1.11 6.69
CA ASP A 164 15.65 0.54 7.06
C ASP A 164 15.60 -0.96 7.42
N ILE A 165 14.44 -1.47 7.85
CA ILE A 165 14.21 -2.88 8.16
C ILE A 165 13.49 -3.65 7.04
N TYR A 166 13.01 -2.98 6.00
CA TYR A 166 12.28 -3.62 4.92
C TYR A 166 13.21 -4.18 3.84
N PRO A 167 12.96 -5.40 3.33
CA PRO A 167 13.84 -6.05 2.35
C PRO A 167 14.14 -5.20 1.12
N GLU A 168 13.14 -4.43 0.63
CA GLU A 168 13.24 -3.54 -0.52
C GLU A 168 13.17 -2.05 -0.12
N GLY A 169 13.26 -1.74 1.18
CA GLY A 169 13.32 -0.36 1.68
C GLY A 169 12.04 0.45 1.47
N VAL A 170 12.21 1.69 1.02
CA VAL A 170 11.14 2.63 0.67
C VAL A 170 10.11 2.00 -0.26
N VAL A 171 10.56 1.09 -1.10
CA VAL A 171 9.73 0.45 -2.11
C VAL A 171 8.65 -0.44 -1.46
N ASP A 172 8.95 -1.09 -0.33
CA ASP A 172 7.95 -1.81 0.47
C ASP A 172 6.95 -0.85 1.12
N MET A 173 7.37 0.37 1.53
CA MET A 173 6.47 1.40 2.06
C MET A 173 5.41 1.83 1.03
N VAL A 174 5.84 2.08 -0.22
CA VAL A 174 4.94 2.40 -1.34
C VAL A 174 3.95 1.25 -1.56
N GLY A 175 4.42 0.00 -1.43
CA GLY A 175 3.58 -1.20 -1.48
C GLY A 175 2.48 -1.21 -0.43
N TYR A 176 2.82 -0.95 0.83
CA TYR A 176 1.85 -0.87 1.93
C TYR A 176 0.86 0.28 1.77
N TRP A 177 1.31 1.44 1.29
CA TRP A 177 0.43 2.55 0.95
C TRP A 177 -0.56 2.15 -0.15
N ALA A 178 -0.09 1.56 -1.24
CA ALA A 178 -0.94 1.11 -2.34
C ALA A 178 -1.95 0.04 -1.87
N GLU A 179 -1.53 -0.87 -0.99
CA GLU A 179 -2.41 -1.87 -0.41
C GLU A 179 -3.55 -1.25 0.41
N ASP A 180 -3.27 -0.25 1.26
CA ASP A 180 -4.29 0.51 1.97
C ASP A 180 -5.24 1.27 1.04
N ARG A 181 -4.70 1.85 -0.05
CA ARG A 181 -5.50 2.53 -1.06
C ARG A 181 -6.44 1.61 -1.81
N ILE A 182 -6.00 0.40 -2.15
CA ILE A 182 -6.75 -0.52 -3.01
C ILE A 182 -7.70 -1.39 -2.18
N LEU A 183 -7.20 -1.98 -1.08
CA LEU A 183 -7.94 -2.95 -0.28
C LEU A 183 -8.66 -2.32 0.93
N GLY A 184 -8.33 -1.06 1.25
CA GLY A 184 -8.85 -0.37 2.43
C GLY A 184 -8.02 -0.61 3.70
N GLY A 185 -6.89 -1.30 3.60
CA GLY A 185 -5.89 -1.47 4.65
C GLY A 185 -4.76 -2.40 4.20
N VAL A 186 -3.69 -2.42 4.97
CA VAL A 186 -2.62 -3.43 4.81
C VAL A 186 -3.10 -4.75 5.40
N ALA A 187 -3.02 -5.84 4.62
CA ALA A 187 -3.44 -7.16 5.05
C ALA A 187 -2.41 -7.78 6.00
N VAL A 188 -2.89 -8.22 7.16
CA VAL A 188 -2.10 -8.88 8.20
C VAL A 188 -2.70 -10.25 8.47
N PHE A 189 -1.86 -11.28 8.41
CA PHE A 189 -2.26 -12.66 8.64
C PHE A 189 -1.97 -13.08 10.08
N GLU A 190 -2.88 -13.84 10.66
CA GLU A 190 -2.66 -14.52 11.92
C GLU A 190 -1.49 -15.53 11.79
N ARG A 191 -0.41 -15.32 12.54
CA ARG A 191 0.81 -16.14 12.45
C ARG A 191 0.82 -17.37 13.37
N ARG A 192 -0.16 -17.50 14.26
CA ARG A 192 -0.29 -18.63 15.20
C ARG A 192 -1.78 -18.94 15.43
N PRO A 193 -2.44 -19.58 14.46
CA PRO A 193 -3.75 -20.15 14.76
C PRO A 193 -3.60 -21.17 15.89
N ALA A 194 -4.58 -21.23 16.80
CA ALA A 194 -4.55 -22.16 17.93
C ALA A 194 -4.55 -23.63 17.45
N ASP A 195 -5.17 -23.89 16.31
CA ASP A 195 -5.11 -25.15 15.57
C ASP A 195 -4.40 -24.94 14.23
N LEU A 196 -3.39 -25.75 13.93
CA LEU A 196 -2.68 -25.72 12.64
C LEU A 196 -3.56 -26.14 11.45
N ASN A 197 -4.72 -26.73 11.71
CA ASN A 197 -5.73 -27.06 10.70
C ASN A 197 -6.75 -25.94 10.47
N GLU A 198 -6.73 -24.89 11.29
CA GLU A 198 -7.60 -23.74 11.13
C GLU A 198 -7.03 -22.77 10.09
N ILE A 199 -7.89 -22.25 9.24
CA ILE A 199 -7.49 -21.26 8.24
C ILE A 199 -7.15 -19.97 9.00
N PRO A 200 -5.92 -19.43 8.88
CA PRO A 200 -5.53 -18.23 9.61
C PRO A 200 -6.41 -17.04 9.20
N ASN A 201 -6.86 -16.27 10.19
CA ASN A 201 -7.65 -15.08 9.91
C ASN A 201 -6.82 -14.00 9.19
N ILE A 202 -7.51 -13.22 8.35
CA ILE A 202 -6.95 -12.05 7.66
C ILE A 202 -7.56 -10.82 8.32
N TYR A 203 -6.68 -9.88 8.67
CA TYR A 203 -7.07 -8.59 9.21
C TYR A 203 -6.55 -7.45 8.34
N PHE A 204 -7.18 -6.29 8.44
CA PHE A 204 -6.76 -5.07 7.76
C PHE A 204 -6.35 -4.00 8.78
N HIS A 205 -5.27 -3.31 8.46
CA HIS A 205 -4.80 -2.13 9.18
C HIS A 205 -4.91 -0.92 8.25
N SER A 206 -5.85 -0.01 8.52
CA SER A 206 -6.07 1.17 7.67
C SER A 206 -5.35 2.41 8.18
N CYS A 207 -4.92 3.29 7.27
CA CYS A 207 -4.39 4.62 7.60
C CYS A 207 -5.30 5.79 7.29
N ARG A 208 -6.48 5.54 6.69
CA ARG A 208 -7.35 6.61 6.18
C ARG A 208 -7.91 7.52 7.26
N LYS A 209 -8.24 8.74 6.86
CA LYS A 209 -8.88 9.71 7.74
C LYS A 209 -10.25 9.18 8.16
N SER A 210 -10.62 9.41 9.42
CA SER A 210 -11.92 9.01 9.98
C SER A 210 -12.22 7.50 9.97
N GLN A 211 -11.22 6.63 9.76
CA GLN A 211 -11.33 5.17 9.94
C GLN A 211 -10.82 4.72 11.31
N THR A 212 -11.01 3.45 11.69
CA THR A 212 -10.52 2.90 12.97
C THR A 212 -8.99 2.83 13.04
N ILE A 213 -8.42 2.98 14.24
CA ILE A 213 -6.99 2.73 14.52
C ILE A 213 -6.68 1.25 14.76
N ARG A 214 -7.72 0.44 14.91
CA ARG A 214 -7.56 -0.97 15.27
C ARG A 214 -7.42 -1.79 14.01
N VAL A 215 -6.60 -2.83 14.11
CA VAL A 215 -6.62 -3.94 13.16
C VAL A 215 -8.01 -4.59 13.24
N TYR A 216 -8.68 -4.77 12.08
CA TYR A 216 -10.04 -5.29 12.02
C TYR A 216 -10.16 -6.42 11.01
N GLN A 217 -11.06 -7.37 11.29
CA GLN A 217 -11.40 -8.44 10.36
C GLN A 217 -12.52 -7.99 9.42
N LEU A 218 -12.47 -8.39 8.16
CA LEU A 218 -13.60 -8.21 7.25
C LEU A 218 -14.76 -9.10 7.68
N ARG A 219 -15.99 -8.59 7.60
CA ARG A 219 -17.20 -9.40 7.78
C ARG A 219 -17.26 -10.51 6.72
N ASP A 220 -17.90 -11.62 7.06
CA ASP A 220 -18.04 -12.77 6.17
C ASP A 220 -18.62 -12.38 4.81
N GLU A 221 -19.60 -11.46 4.77
CA GLU A 221 -20.18 -11.00 3.50
C GLU A 221 -19.17 -10.20 2.66
N GLN A 222 -18.29 -9.43 3.29
CA GLN A 222 -17.26 -8.66 2.61
C GLN A 222 -16.17 -9.58 2.04
N GLN A 223 -15.80 -10.63 2.79
CA GLN A 223 -14.91 -11.68 2.30
C GLN A 223 -15.55 -12.41 1.10
N GLN A 224 -16.83 -12.75 1.21
CA GLN A 224 -17.55 -13.44 0.15
C GLN A 224 -17.66 -12.58 -1.13
N ALA A 225 -17.87 -11.27 -0.99
CA ALA A 225 -17.90 -10.34 -2.13
C ALA A 225 -16.56 -10.27 -2.89
N LEU A 226 -15.43 -10.35 -2.18
CA LEU A 226 -14.10 -10.40 -2.80
C LEU A 226 -13.90 -11.66 -3.67
N PHE A 227 -14.43 -12.81 -3.24
CA PHE A 227 -14.24 -14.09 -3.94
C PHE A 227 -15.32 -14.41 -4.98
N PHE A 228 -16.56 -13.96 -4.77
CA PHE A 228 -17.72 -14.39 -5.56
C PHE A 228 -18.34 -13.30 -6.43
N SER A 229 -17.72 -12.13 -6.57
CA SER A 229 -18.17 -11.12 -7.53
C SER A 229 -18.16 -11.66 -8.97
N SER A 230 -19.35 -12.06 -9.43
CA SER A 230 -19.69 -12.44 -10.80
C SER A 230 -20.51 -11.38 -11.54
N SER A 231 -20.71 -10.22 -10.93
CA SER A 231 -21.59 -9.18 -11.44
C SER A 231 -20.77 -7.92 -11.72
N GLY A 232 -20.75 -7.50 -12.98
CA GLY A 232 -19.88 -6.43 -13.45
C GLY A 232 -19.99 -5.12 -12.69
N ARG A 233 -18.85 -4.41 -12.64
CA ARG A 233 -18.71 -2.95 -12.52
C ARG A 233 -19.79 -2.26 -11.69
N ARG A 234 -19.63 -2.19 -10.36
CA ARG A 234 -19.96 -1.00 -9.52
C ARG A 234 -19.79 -1.18 -8.00
N ASP A 235 -19.75 -2.41 -7.47
CA ASP A 235 -19.99 -2.57 -6.01
C ASP A 235 -18.76 -2.76 -5.11
N LEU A 236 -17.52 -2.81 -5.65
CA LEU A 236 -16.32 -2.94 -4.81
C LEU A 236 -15.99 -1.65 -4.02
N ILE A 237 -16.49 -0.48 -4.47
CA ILE A 237 -16.17 0.83 -3.88
C ILE A 237 -16.85 1.03 -2.49
N THR A 238 -17.87 0.24 -2.16
CA THR A 238 -18.68 0.44 -0.94
C THR A 238 -18.30 -0.50 0.21
N LEU A 239 -17.38 -1.45 0.02
CA LEU A 239 -17.06 -2.43 1.06
C LEU A 239 -16.12 -1.90 2.15
N ALA A 240 -15.27 -0.91 1.86
CA ALA A 240 -14.31 -0.36 2.84
C ALA A 240 -14.76 0.98 3.46
N THR A 241 -15.70 1.70 2.85
CA THR A 241 -16.13 3.04 3.30
C THR A 241 -17.33 3.02 4.25
N SER A 242 -18.07 1.91 4.31
CA SER A 242 -19.19 1.71 5.24
C SER A 242 -18.75 1.03 6.54
N ASN A 243 -17.74 1.59 7.21
CA ASN A 243 -17.42 1.25 8.59
C ASN A 243 -18.10 2.23 9.54
N THR A 244 -19.44 2.26 9.52
CA THR A 244 -20.20 2.79 10.66
C THR A 244 -20.23 1.69 11.71
N ILE A 245 -19.23 1.68 12.60
CA ILE A 245 -19.27 0.89 13.83
C ILE A 245 -20.29 1.56 14.76
N ARG A 246 -21.34 0.83 15.14
CA ARG A 246 -22.16 1.17 16.31
C ARG A 246 -21.42 0.76 17.58
#